data_AF-A0A172TUN4-F1
#
_entry.id   AF-A0A172TUN4-F1
#
_cell.length_a   1.000
_cell.length_b   1.000
_cell.length_c   1.000
_cell.angle_alpha   90.00
_cell.angle_beta   90.00
_cell.angle_gamma   90.00
#
_symmetry.space_group_name_H-M   'P 1'
#
loop_
_entity.id
_entity.type
_entity.pdbx_description
1 polymer ?
#
loop_
_entity_poly.entity_id
_entity_poly.type
_entity_poly.pdbx_seq_one_letter_code
_entity_poly.pdbx_strand_id
1 'polypeptide(L)' 'MDVIDVRSLDWSSLKLLYDKNLALLQDKLLSGATWEETGYLRDLVTRLETAMDKTLQPSSKVTEHSPSSRPAEP' A
#
# COMPACT_ATOMS: atom_id res chain seq x y z
N MET A 1 16.96 15.01 -5.77
CA MET A 1 16.38 13.97 -4.90
C MET A 1 15.07 13.57 -5.55
N ASP A 2 15.10 12.53 -6.39
CA ASP A 2 13.89 12.07 -7.09
C ASP A 2 12.95 11.39 -6.09
N VAL A 3 11.85 12.06 -5.79
CA VAL A 3 10.77 11.50 -4.99
C VAL A 3 10.00 10.57 -5.92
N ILE A 4 10.21 9.25 -5.78
CA ILE A 4 9.43 8.26 -6.52
C ILE A 4 7.97 8.41 -6.09
N ASP A 5 7.15 9.03 -6.93
CA ASP A 5 5.72 9.18 -6.70
C ASP A 5 5.04 7.80 -6.87
N VAL A 6 4.78 7.16 -5.74
CA VAL A 6 4.22 5.80 -5.65
C VAL A 6 2.82 5.70 -6.28
N ARG A 7 2.16 6.83 -6.58
CA ARG A 7 0.84 6.87 -7.20
C ARG A 7 0.87 6.75 -8.72
N SER A 8 2.04 6.92 -9.36
CA SER A 8 2.21 6.71 -10.80
C SER A 8 2.79 5.34 -11.16
N LEU A 9 3.07 4.49 -10.16
CA LEU A 9 3.59 3.15 -10.38
C LEU A 9 2.44 2.19 -10.72
N ASP A 10 2.48 1.63 -11.92
CA ASP A 10 1.62 0.52 -12.33
C ASP A 10 1.82 -0.73 -11.46
N TRP A 11 0.83 -1.62 -11.47
CA TRP A 11 0.82 -2.84 -10.66
C TRP A 11 2.10 -3.67 -10.80
N SER A 12 2.62 -3.77 -12.03
CA SER A 12 3.86 -4.50 -12.33
C SER A 12 5.06 -3.92 -11.57
N SER A 13 5.15 -2.59 -11.51
CA SER A 13 6.24 -1.90 -10.83
C SER A 13 6.08 -1.96 -9.30
N LEU A 14 4.85 -1.88 -8.78
CA LEU A 14 4.56 -2.11 -7.36
C LEU A 14 4.91 -3.54 -6.93
N LYS A 15 4.54 -4.54 -7.74
CA LYS A 15 4.87 -5.95 -7.49
C LYS A 15 6.38 -6.17 -7.50
N LEU A 16 7.10 -5.59 -8.46
CA LEU A 16 8.55 -5.70 -8.53
C LEU A 16 9.23 -5.10 -7.27
N LEU A 17 8.75 -3.95 -6.80
CA LEU A 17 9.24 -3.34 -5.57
C LEU A 17 8.93 -4.20 -4.34
N TYR A 18 7.72 -4.77 -4.26
CA TYR A 18 7.33 -5.68 -3.19
C TYR A 18 8.26 -6.90 -3.14
N ASP A 19 8.43 -7.60 -4.26
CA ASP A 19 9.27 -8.79 -4.36
C ASP A 19 10.73 -8.50 -3.95
N LYS A 20 11.30 -7.36 -4.41
CA LYS A 20 12.67 -6.97 -4.05
C LYS A 20 12.84 -6.67 -2.56
N ASN A 21 11.90 -5.94 -1.96
CA ASN A 21 11.99 -5.58 -0.55
C ASN A 21 11.69 -6.77 0.36
N LEU A 22 10.79 -7.67 -0.06
CA LEU A 22 10.53 -8.93 0.65
C LEU A 22 11.77 -9.83 0.64
N ALA A 23 12.45 -9.96 -0.50
CA ALA A 23 13.70 -10.71 -0.60
C ALA A 23 14.79 -10.10 0.30
N LEU A 24 14.94 -8.77 0.30
CA LEU A 24 15.89 -8.09 1.17
C LEU A 24 15.57 -8.26 2.66
N LEU A 25 14.28 -8.24 3.03
CA LEU A 25 13.83 -8.50 4.39
C LEU A 25 14.19 -9.93 4.83
N GLN A 26 13.93 -10.93 3.97
CA GLN A 26 14.28 -12.32 4.25
C GLN A 26 15.80 -12.52 4.37
N ASP A 27 16.58 -11.91 3.47
CA ASP A 27 18.04 -11.96 3.52
C ASP A 27 18.59 -11.35 4.82
N LYS A 28 18.07 -10.20 5.24
CA LYS A 28 18.45 -9.56 6.51
C LYS A 28 18.14 -10.45 7.71
N LEU A 29 16.94 -11.04 7.76
CA LEU A 29 16.55 -11.96 8.84
C LEU A 29 17.44 -13.22 8.86
N LEU A 30 17.78 -13.77 7.68
CA LEU A 30 18.70 -14.90 7.55
C LEU A 30 20.14 -14.55 7.97
N SER A 31 20.57 -13.31 7.72
CA SER A 31 21.85 -12.77 8.18
C SER A 31 21.88 -12.49 9.69
N GLY A 32 20.78 -12.75 10.41
CA GLY A 32 20.67 -12.55 11.86
C GLY A 32 20.28 -11.14 12.28
N ALA A 33 19.84 -10.28 11.36
CA ALA A 33 19.30 -8.98 11.72
C ALA A 33 18.04 -9.14 12.57
N THR A 34 17.89 -8.28 13.56
CA THR A 34 16.75 -8.29 14.46
C THR A 34 15.48 -7.76 13.78
N TRP A 35 14.34 -8.05 14.40
CA TRP A 35 13.05 -7.51 13.98
C TRP A 35 12.99 -5.98 14.05
N GLU A 36 13.73 -5.35 14.97
CA GLU A 36 13.85 -3.89 15.05
C GLU A 36 14.69 -3.33 13.88
N GLU A 37 15.83 -3.94 13.57
CA GLU A 37 16.69 -3.51 12.46
C GLU A 37 16.01 -3.63 11.09
N THR A 38 15.11 -4.60 10.95
CA THR A 38 14.33 -4.84 9.74
C THR A 38 12.96 -4.14 9.74
N GLY A 39 12.65 -3.36 10.78
CA GLY A 39 11.34 -2.72 10.95
C GLY A 39 10.95 -1.82 9.78
N TYR A 40 11.91 -1.09 9.20
CA TYR A 40 11.66 -0.23 8.04
C TYR A 40 11.30 -1.04 6.78
N LEU A 41 11.95 -2.19 6.55
CA LEU A 41 11.66 -3.06 5.41
C LEU A 41 10.28 -3.68 5.55
N ARG A 42 9.92 -4.08 6.78
CA ARG A 42 8.61 -4.63 7.08
C ARG A 42 7.50 -3.59 6.85
N ASP A 43 7.69 -2.35 7.32
CA ASP A 43 6.74 -1.25 7.07
C ASP A 43 6.61 -0.97 5.57
N LEU A 44 7.72 -0.98 4.84
CA LEU A 44 7.74 -0.75 3.40
C LEU A 44 7.00 -1.85 2.62
N VAL A 45 7.26 -3.13 2.93
CA VAL A 45 6.57 -4.28 2.32
C VAL A 45 5.05 -4.19 2.58
N THR A 46 4.64 -3.82 3.79
CA THR A 46 3.22 -3.66 4.16
C THR A 46 2.55 -2.53 3.38
N ARG A 47 3.24 -1.39 3.18
CA ARG A 47 2.73 -0.27 2.37
C ARG A 47 2.59 -0.65 0.90
N LEU A 48 3.55 -1.41 0.37
CA LEU A 48 3.52 -1.90 -1.01
C LEU A 48 2.36 -2.88 -1.23
N GLU A 49 2.14 -3.81 -0.30
CA GLU A 49 0.99 -4.71 -0.33
C GLU A 49 -0.35 -3.93 -0.33
N THR A 50 -0.47 -2.93 0.54
CA THR A 50 -1.64 -2.05 0.59
C THR A 50 -1.84 -1.27 -0.72
N ALA A 51 -0.76 -0.80 -1.33
CA ALA A 51 -0.82 -0.11 -2.62
C ALA A 51 -1.25 -1.06 -3.74
N MET A 52 -0.73 -2.28 -3.76
CA MET A 52 -1.13 -3.32 -4.71
C MET A 52 -2.61 -3.71 -4.57
N ASP A 53 -3.12 -3.88 -3.35
CA ASP A 53 -4.54 -4.17 -3.10
C ASP A 53 -5.44 -3.06 -3.65
N LYS A 54 -5.10 -1.79 -3.39
CA LYS A 54 -5.81 -0.63 -3.95
C LYS A 54 -5.76 -0.55 -5.48
N THR A 55 -4.71 -1.09 -6.09
CA THR A 55 -4.56 -1.14 -7.55
C THR A 55 -5.37 -2.29 -8.16
N LEU A 56 -5.53 -3.39 -7.40
CA LEU A 56 -6.30 -4.58 -7.80
C LEU A 56 -7.79 -4.45 -7.55
N GLN A 57 -8.22 -3.60 -6.62
CA GLN A 57 -9.63 -3.25 -6.50
C GLN A 57 -9.99 -2.26 -7.63
N PRO A 58 -10.66 -2.70 -8.72
CA PRO A 58 -11.40 -1.76 -9.52
C PRO A 58 -12.36 -1.08 -8.55
N SER A 59 -12.36 0.25 -8.54
CA SER A 59 -13.28 1.06 -7.75
C SER A 59 -14.67 0.42 -7.82
N SER A 60 -15.04 -0.32 -6.77
CA SER A 60 -16.42 -0.71 -6.56
C SER A 60 -17.09 0.61 -6.29
N LYS A 61 -17.60 1.19 -7.37
CA LYS A 61 -18.41 2.39 -7.44
C LYS A 61 -19.24 2.43 -6.17
N VAL A 62 -18.84 3.31 -5.25
CA VAL A 62 -19.69 3.73 -4.15
C VAL A 62 -20.87 4.39 -4.86
N THR A 63 -21.95 3.63 -5.05
CA THR A 63 -23.23 4.21 -5.41
C THR A 63 -23.61 5.09 -4.24
N GLU A 64 -23.35 6.38 -4.38
CA GLU A 64 -24.02 7.45 -3.68
C GLU A 64 -25.50 7.08 -3.52
N HIS A 65 -25.92 6.81 -2.29
CA HIS A 65 -27.28 7.13 -1.89
C HIS A 65 -27.16 8.27 -0.88
N SER A 66 -27.63 9.41 -1.35
CA SER A 66 -27.48 10.78 -0.87
C SER A 66 -27.67 10.97 0.64
N PRO A 67 -27.06 12.02 1.24
CA PRO A 67 -27.50 12.51 2.52
C PRO A 67 -28.96 12.95 2.38
N SER A 68 -29.86 12.28 3.10
CA SER A 68 -31.28 12.63 3.15
C SER A 68 -31.41 13.97 3.87
N SER A 69 -31.41 15.06 3.10
CA SER A 69 -31.77 16.39 3.58
C SER A 69 -33.24 16.37 3.98
N ARG A 70 -33.51 16.39 5.28
CA ARG A 70 -34.84 16.73 5.80
C ARG A 70 -34.80 18.11 6.46
N PRO A 71 -35.22 19.17 5.77
CA PRO A 71 -35.73 20.36 6.43
C PRO A 71 -37.26 20.37 6.36
N ALA A 72 -37.92 20.49 7.50
CA ALA A 72 -39.24 21.11 7.64
C ALA A 72 -39.64 21.12 9.12
N GLU A 73 -39.26 22.18 9.83
CA GLU A 73 -40.09 22.74 10.91
C GLU A 73 -41.23 23.52 10.24
N PRO A 74 -42.45 23.37 10.76
CA PRO A 74 -43.20 24.55 11.21
C PRO A 74 -43.64 24.46 12.68
#